data_AF-A0A7X6TKJ4-F1
#
_entry.id   AF-A0A7X6TKJ4-F1
#
_cell.length_a   1.000
_cell.length_b   1.000
_cell.length_c   1.000
_cell.angle_alpha   90.00
_cell.angle_beta   90.00
_cell.angle_gamma   90.00
#
_symmetry.space_group_name_H-M   'P 1'
#
loop_
_entity.id
_entity.type
_entity.pdbx_description
1 polymer ?
#
loop_
_entity_poly.entity_id
_entity_poly.type
_entity_poly.pdbx_seq_one_letter_code
_entity_poly.pdbx_strand_id
1 'polypeptide(L)'
;GHEAAISIDLFCRGCSLDERPAPWVNLAGQKMGVHDWLYDNRVVETGRQAVATVAKHKTLRDRLLEVELGFDREVGQAEAARCLNCDVQTVFHAAECIECDACADACPESCISFVDNGSEEELRTRLRAPATNLGQDLYVSAPLGTGRVMVKDENLCLHCGVCSERCPTSAWEMQKFLYHSAQAGQV
;
A
#
# COMPACT_ATOMS: atom_id res chain seq x y z
N GLY A 1 -26.50 -0.13 3.53
CA GLY A 1 -27.59 0.63 4.16
C GLY A 1 -27.43 2.12 3.91
N HIS A 2 -26.41 2.75 4.51
CA HIS A 2 -26.19 4.20 4.44
C HIS A 2 -26.10 4.77 3.01
N GLU A 3 -25.36 4.15 2.10
CA GLU A 3 -25.24 4.63 0.71
C GLU A 3 -26.58 4.72 -0.04
N ALA A 4 -27.45 3.73 0.18
CA ALA A 4 -28.80 3.74 -0.38
C ALA A 4 -29.65 4.84 0.25
N ALA A 5 -29.56 5.03 1.57
CA ALA A 5 -30.27 6.09 2.27
C ALA A 5 -29.84 7.50 1.81
N ILE A 6 -28.54 7.73 1.59
CA ILE A 6 -28.02 8.98 1.02
C ILE A 6 -28.60 9.21 -0.39
N SER A 7 -28.62 8.17 -1.23
CA SER A 7 -29.14 8.28 -2.60
C SER A 7 -30.64 8.56 -2.62
N ILE A 8 -31.41 7.92 -1.73
CA ILE A 8 -32.85 8.15 -1.60
C ILE A 8 -33.13 9.58 -1.13
N ASP A 9 -32.38 10.09 -0.14
CA ASP A 9 -32.51 11.47 0.34
C ASP A 9 -32.19 12.50 -0.75
N LEU A 10 -31.08 12.32 -1.48
CA LEU A 10 -30.72 13.19 -2.63
C LEU A 10 -31.82 13.19 -3.69
N PHE A 11 -32.34 12.01 -4.05
CA PHE A 11 -33.45 11.88 -5.00
C PHE A 11 -34.71 12.61 -4.51
N CYS A 12 -35.09 12.42 -3.24
CA CYS A 12 -36.26 13.07 -2.64
C CYS A 12 -36.13 14.60 -2.57
N ARG A 13 -34.90 15.13 -2.49
CA ARG A 13 -34.61 16.58 -2.50
C ARG A 13 -34.47 17.17 -3.91
N GLY A 14 -34.47 16.33 -4.96
CA GLY A 14 -34.21 16.75 -6.33
C GLY A 14 -32.75 17.13 -6.60
N CYS A 15 -31.82 16.66 -5.75
CA CYS A 15 -30.38 16.84 -5.93
C CYS A 15 -29.80 15.78 -6.87
N SER A 16 -28.59 16.02 -7.39
CA SER A 16 -27.91 15.01 -8.21
C SER A 16 -27.48 13.81 -7.36
N LEU A 17 -27.56 12.60 -7.94
CA LEU A 17 -27.08 11.37 -7.28
C LEU A 17 -25.55 11.29 -7.22
N ASP A 18 -24.86 12.12 -7.98
CA ASP A 18 -23.40 12.20 -8.02
C ASP A 18 -22.83 13.09 -6.90
N GLU A 19 -23.67 13.92 -6.26
CA GLU A 19 -23.28 14.82 -5.15
C GLU A 19 -23.24 14.07 -3.82
N ARG A 20 -22.64 12.87 -3.81
CA ARG A 20 -22.52 12.08 -2.58
C ARG A 20 -21.46 12.70 -1.67
N PRO A 21 -21.70 12.72 -0.34
CA PRO A 21 -20.67 13.13 0.61
C PRO A 21 -19.43 12.26 0.44
N ALA A 22 -18.26 12.89 0.45
CA ALA A 22 -16.99 12.19 0.39
C ALA A 22 -16.82 11.30 1.63
N PRO A 23 -16.13 10.15 1.50
CA PRO A 23 -15.72 9.37 2.66
C PRO A 23 -14.78 10.19 3.54
N TRP A 24 -14.80 9.93 4.84
CA TRP A 24 -13.76 10.44 5.72
C TRP A 24 -12.55 9.52 5.65
N VAL A 25 -11.38 10.12 5.43
CA VAL A 25 -10.11 9.40 5.35
C VAL A 25 -9.09 10.02 6.28
N ASN A 26 -8.19 9.20 6.81
CA ASN A 26 -7.06 9.66 7.61
C ASN A 26 -5.82 8.80 7.38
N LEU A 27 -4.65 9.42 7.51
CA LEU A 27 -3.36 8.73 7.55
C LEU A 27 -2.76 8.91 8.94
N ALA A 28 -2.42 7.80 9.60
CA ALA A 28 -1.86 7.81 10.94
C ALA A 28 -0.55 7.03 11.00
N GLY A 29 0.52 7.66 11.47
CA GLY A 29 1.84 7.04 11.63
C GLY A 29 1.78 5.75 12.46
N GLN A 30 2.49 4.71 12.00
CA GLN A 30 2.53 3.38 12.64
C GLN A 30 3.76 3.17 13.54
N LYS A 31 4.58 4.22 13.74
CA LYS A 31 5.82 4.12 14.50
C LYS A 31 5.55 4.02 16.01
N MET A 32 5.99 2.94 16.64
CA MET A 32 5.89 2.74 18.10
C MET A 32 7.21 3.05 18.82
N GLY A 33 8.35 2.79 18.16
CA GLY A 33 9.71 3.04 18.67
C GLY A 33 10.70 3.36 17.55
N VAL A 34 11.99 3.51 17.86
CA VAL A 34 13.02 3.82 16.84
C VAL A 34 13.20 2.67 15.84
N HIS A 35 12.99 1.42 16.27
CA HIS A 35 13.11 0.21 15.45
C HIS A 35 11.90 -0.72 15.54
N ASP A 36 10.78 -0.25 16.11
CA ASP A 36 9.60 -1.08 16.37
C ASP A 36 8.40 -0.61 15.54
N TRP A 37 7.82 -1.56 14.80
CA TRP A 37 6.58 -1.42 14.07
C TRP A 37 5.45 -2.22 14.69
N LEU A 38 4.22 -1.87 14.32
CA LEU A 38 3.03 -2.61 14.69
C LEU A 38 2.88 -3.97 13.97
N TYR A 39 3.68 -4.24 12.95
CA TYR A 39 3.52 -5.39 12.04
C TYR A 39 4.86 -6.00 11.60
N ASP A 40 4.85 -7.28 11.23
CA ASP A 40 5.99 -7.98 10.61
C ASP A 40 6.10 -7.57 9.14
N ASN A 41 7.33 -7.38 8.66
CA ASN A 41 7.61 -6.87 7.31
C ASN A 41 8.61 -7.72 6.52
N ARG A 42 8.93 -8.92 7.01
CA ARG A 42 9.85 -9.82 6.34
C ARG A 42 9.25 -10.35 5.05
N VAL A 43 9.90 -10.08 3.92
CA VAL A 43 9.58 -10.69 2.62
C VAL A 43 9.92 -12.18 2.67
N VAL A 44 8.96 -13.03 2.30
CA VAL A 44 9.10 -14.50 2.30
C VAL A 44 8.94 -15.04 0.87
N GLU A 45 9.95 -15.78 0.41
CA GLU A 45 10.02 -16.36 -0.96
C GLU A 45 9.13 -17.60 -1.18
N THR A 46 8.48 -18.11 -0.13
CA THR A 46 7.69 -19.34 -0.22
C THR A 46 6.49 -19.15 -1.16
N GLY A 47 6.19 -20.11 -2.03
CA GLY A 47 4.99 -20.03 -2.88
C GLY A 47 3.68 -19.99 -2.08
N ARG A 48 2.60 -19.52 -2.72
CA ARG A 48 1.24 -19.58 -2.14
C ARG A 48 0.85 -21.03 -1.86
N GLN A 49 0.37 -21.31 -0.65
CA GLN A 49 -0.11 -22.64 -0.29
C GLN A 49 -1.48 -22.91 -0.93
N ALA A 50 -1.67 -24.13 -1.43
CA ALA A 50 -2.95 -24.53 -1.99
C ALA A 50 -3.97 -24.73 -0.86
N VAL A 51 -5.14 -24.10 -0.98
CA VAL A 51 -6.26 -24.31 -0.05
C VAL A 51 -6.72 -25.76 -0.18
N ALA A 52 -6.94 -26.43 0.95
CA ALA A 52 -7.44 -27.79 0.95
C ALA A 52 -8.84 -27.82 0.33
N THR A 53 -9.08 -28.76 -0.58
CA THR A 53 -10.38 -28.89 -1.27
C THR A 53 -10.94 -30.29 -1.12
N VAL A 54 -12.27 -30.37 -1.10
CA VAL A 54 -12.98 -31.65 -1.14
C VAL A 54 -12.76 -32.31 -2.51
N ALA A 55 -12.66 -33.64 -2.52
CA ALA A 55 -12.46 -34.41 -3.74
C ALA A 55 -13.53 -34.08 -4.81
N LYS A 56 -13.06 -33.74 -6.02
CA LYS A 56 -13.90 -33.29 -7.15
C LYS A 56 -15.10 -34.19 -7.44
N HIS A 57 -14.96 -35.51 -7.32
CA HIS A 57 -16.09 -36.43 -7.59
C HIS A 57 -17.29 -36.24 -6.64
N LYS A 58 -17.07 -35.71 -5.43
CA LYS A 58 -18.13 -35.39 -4.47
C LYS A 58 -18.74 -34.03 -4.79
N THR A 59 -17.91 -33.01 -4.99
CA THR A 59 -18.36 -31.64 -5.25
C THR A 59 -19.08 -31.50 -6.59
N LEU A 60 -18.72 -32.31 -7.60
CA LEU A 60 -19.42 -32.33 -8.89
C LEU A 60 -20.82 -32.98 -8.81
N ARG A 61 -21.11 -33.76 -7.76
CA ARG A 61 -22.40 -34.45 -7.58
C ARG A 61 -23.34 -33.70 -6.63
N ASP A 62 -22.81 -32.86 -5.76
CA ASP A 62 -23.57 -32.09 -4.78
C ASP A 62 -23.17 -30.61 -4.84
N ARG A 63 -24.08 -29.79 -5.37
CA ARG A 63 -23.89 -28.34 -5.51
C ARG A 63 -23.91 -27.57 -4.19
N LEU A 64 -24.42 -28.18 -3.12
CA LEU A 64 -24.50 -27.55 -1.80
C LEU A 64 -23.30 -27.89 -0.93
N LEU A 65 -22.43 -28.78 -1.39
CA LEU A 65 -21.23 -29.18 -0.68
C LEU A 65 -20.16 -28.09 -0.80
N GLU A 66 -19.64 -27.64 0.34
CA GLU A 66 -18.54 -26.71 0.43
C GLU A 66 -17.27 -27.30 -0.22
N VAL A 67 -16.63 -26.52 -1.10
CA VAL A 67 -15.49 -26.99 -1.91
C VAL A 67 -14.17 -26.72 -1.21
N GLU A 68 -13.98 -25.51 -0.69
CA GLU A 68 -12.77 -25.08 0.00
C GLU A 68 -12.91 -25.34 1.50
N LEU A 69 -12.02 -26.15 2.05
CA LEU A 69 -12.01 -26.50 3.48
C LEU A 69 -11.23 -25.48 4.32
N GLY A 70 -10.69 -24.44 3.68
CA GLY A 70 -9.81 -23.45 4.30
C GLY A 70 -8.41 -23.99 4.61
N PHE A 71 -7.63 -23.19 5.33
CA PHE A 71 -6.36 -23.58 5.90
C PHE A 71 -6.56 -24.06 7.34
N ASP A 72 -5.70 -24.97 7.78
CA ASP A 72 -5.56 -25.22 9.22
C ASP A 72 -4.98 -23.97 9.92
N ARG A 73 -4.95 -24.00 11.25
CA ARG A 73 -4.51 -22.86 12.05
C ARG A 73 -3.07 -22.45 11.76
N GLU A 74 -2.17 -23.40 11.57
CA GLU A 74 -0.73 -23.11 11.41
C GLU A 74 -0.49 -22.47 10.05
N VAL A 75 -1.02 -23.06 8.98
CA VAL A 75 -0.94 -22.52 7.62
C VAL A 75 -1.67 -21.19 7.53
N GLY A 76 -2.85 -21.07 8.13
CA GLY A 76 -3.63 -19.83 8.11
C GLY A 76 -2.90 -18.67 8.80
N GLN A 77 -2.23 -18.92 9.93
CA GLN A 77 -1.41 -17.92 10.61
C GLN A 77 -0.18 -17.52 9.79
N ALA A 78 0.51 -18.51 9.20
CA ALA A 78 1.65 -18.25 8.34
C ALA A 78 1.26 -17.42 7.10
N GLU A 79 0.15 -17.75 6.44
CA GLU A 79 -0.32 -16.98 5.28
C GLU A 79 -0.81 -15.58 5.66
N ALA A 80 -1.45 -15.41 6.83
CA ALA A 80 -1.87 -14.09 7.32
C ALA A 80 -0.67 -13.18 7.65
N ALA A 81 0.40 -13.74 8.22
CA ALA A 81 1.63 -13.00 8.53
C ALA A 81 2.39 -12.51 7.29
N ARG A 82 2.05 -12.99 6.10
CA ARG A 82 2.64 -12.58 4.82
C ARG A 82 1.91 -11.40 4.17
N CYS A 83 0.93 -10.80 4.85
CA CYS A 83 0.24 -9.62 4.34
C CYS A 83 1.26 -8.50 4.06
N LEU A 84 1.20 -7.91 2.86
CA LEU A 84 2.08 -6.80 2.45
C LEU A 84 1.63 -5.44 3.01
N ASN A 85 0.72 -5.42 4.01
CA ASN A 85 0.22 -4.22 4.67
C ASN A 85 -0.20 -3.12 3.69
N CYS A 86 -1.03 -3.47 2.69
CA CYS A 86 -1.45 -2.53 1.64
C CYS A 86 -2.31 -1.37 2.16
N ASP A 87 -2.82 -1.47 3.39
CA ASP A 87 -3.46 -0.39 4.13
C ASP A 87 -2.46 0.58 4.77
N VAL A 88 -1.16 0.35 4.59
CA VAL A 88 -0.07 1.22 5.06
C VAL A 88 0.63 1.88 3.87
N GLN A 89 0.62 3.21 3.89
CA GLN A 89 1.19 4.07 2.85
C GLN A 89 2.61 4.48 3.24
N THR A 90 3.53 4.44 2.27
CA THR A 90 4.91 4.92 2.44
C THR A 90 4.96 6.42 2.12
N VAL A 91 5.03 7.27 3.13
CA VAL A 91 5.03 8.73 2.97
C VAL A 91 6.45 9.25 3.11
N PHE A 92 6.89 10.08 2.17
CA PHE A 92 8.21 10.71 2.18
C PHE A 92 8.14 12.20 2.50
N HIS A 93 8.89 12.62 3.52
CA HIS A 93 9.02 14.01 3.95
C HIS A 93 10.35 14.58 3.46
N ALA A 94 10.33 15.21 2.29
CA ALA A 94 11.53 15.75 1.64
C ALA A 94 12.36 16.70 2.54
N ALA A 95 11.68 17.48 3.39
CA ALA A 95 12.31 18.44 4.30
C ALA A 95 13.19 17.78 5.38
N GLU A 96 12.97 16.51 5.69
CA GLU A 96 13.71 15.75 6.71
C GLU A 96 14.85 14.91 6.10
N CYS A 97 14.89 14.80 4.77
CA CYS A 97 15.87 13.99 4.08
C CYS A 97 17.23 14.69 4.04
N ILE A 98 18.27 13.99 4.50
CA ILE A 98 19.67 14.44 4.45
C ILE A 98 20.47 13.79 3.33
N GLU A 99 19.80 13.08 2.41
CA GLU A 99 20.43 12.45 1.23
C GLU A 99 21.57 11.47 1.58
N CYS A 100 21.40 10.68 2.64
CA CYS A 100 22.39 9.69 3.07
C CYS A 100 22.35 8.36 2.30
N ASP A 101 21.44 8.22 1.32
CA ASP A 101 21.20 7.02 0.49
C ASP A 101 20.82 5.71 1.21
N ALA A 102 20.73 5.71 2.55
CA ALA A 102 20.43 4.51 3.35
C ALA A 102 19.14 3.78 2.93
N CYS A 103 18.07 4.51 2.59
CA CYS A 103 16.81 3.91 2.14
C CYS A 103 16.90 3.34 0.71
N ALA A 104 17.70 3.95 -0.16
CA ALA A 104 17.91 3.47 -1.53
C ALA A 104 18.75 2.20 -1.54
N ASP A 105 19.76 2.11 -0.66
CA ASP A 105 20.63 0.95 -0.56
C ASP A 105 19.98 -0.24 0.15
N ALA A 106 19.09 0.01 1.12
CA ALA A 106 18.39 -1.05 1.84
C ALA A 106 17.14 -1.57 1.12
N CYS A 107 16.71 -0.94 0.03
CA CYS A 107 15.51 -1.34 -0.70
C CYS A 107 15.74 -2.69 -1.42
N PRO A 108 14.97 -3.75 -1.13
CA PRO A 108 15.17 -5.07 -1.75
C PRO A 108 14.94 -5.04 -3.27
N GLU A 109 13.97 -4.24 -3.72
CA GLU A 109 13.60 -4.12 -5.14
C GLU A 109 14.33 -2.98 -5.87
N SER A 110 15.24 -2.27 -5.19
CA SER A 110 15.95 -1.09 -5.75
C SER A 110 15.00 -0.03 -6.33
N CYS A 111 13.80 0.13 -5.76
CA CYS A 111 12.76 1.01 -6.29
C CYS A 111 12.92 2.50 -5.94
N ILE A 112 13.89 2.86 -5.07
CA ILE A 112 14.15 4.24 -4.64
C ILE A 112 15.46 4.74 -5.26
N SER A 113 15.43 5.91 -5.89
CA SER A 113 16.59 6.55 -6.52
C SER A 113 16.66 8.04 -6.17
N PHE A 114 17.88 8.57 -5.98
CA PHE A 114 18.12 10.01 -5.83
C PHE A 114 18.83 10.53 -7.09
N VAL A 115 18.13 11.31 -7.90
CA VAL A 115 18.58 11.74 -9.23
C VAL A 115 18.32 13.22 -9.47
N ASP A 116 19.01 13.85 -10.42
CA ASP A 116 18.70 15.23 -10.79
C ASP A 116 17.27 15.34 -11.31
N ASN A 117 16.56 16.41 -10.94
CA ASN A 117 15.18 16.59 -11.36
C ASN A 117 15.06 16.71 -12.89
N GLY A 118 13.89 16.38 -13.44
CA GLY A 118 13.64 16.40 -14.88
C GLY A 118 12.23 15.95 -15.21
N SER A 119 11.96 15.81 -16.51
CA SER A 119 10.72 15.18 -16.98
C SER A 119 10.66 13.71 -16.56
N GLU A 120 9.46 13.14 -16.46
CA GLU A 120 9.30 11.75 -16.06
C GLU A 120 10.05 10.80 -17.01
N GLU A 121 10.02 11.08 -18.32
CA GLU A 121 10.73 10.33 -19.33
C GLU A 121 12.24 10.30 -19.07
N GLU A 122 12.84 11.43 -18.69
CA GLU A 122 14.26 11.52 -18.32
C GLU A 122 14.54 10.82 -16.98
N LEU A 123 13.65 10.94 -15.99
CA LEU A 123 13.80 10.26 -14.70
C LEU A 123 13.86 8.75 -14.89
N ARG A 124 12.95 8.16 -15.67
CA ARG A 124 12.86 6.70 -15.93
C ARG A 124 14.16 6.11 -16.51
N THR A 125 14.99 6.91 -17.19
CA THR A 125 16.30 6.46 -17.73
C THR A 125 17.43 6.42 -16.70
N ARG A 126 17.25 7.06 -15.54
CA ARG A 126 18.28 7.26 -14.50
C ARG A 126 18.00 6.49 -13.21
N LEU A 127 16.90 5.75 -13.13
CA LEU A 127 16.53 4.98 -11.95
C LEU A 127 17.41 3.74 -11.79
N ARG A 128 17.58 3.28 -10.55
CA ARG A 128 18.35 2.08 -10.21
C ARG A 128 17.73 0.81 -10.83
N ALA A 129 16.41 0.73 -10.87
CA ALA A 129 15.66 -0.35 -11.51
C ALA A 129 14.90 0.16 -12.75
N PRO A 130 14.73 -0.67 -13.81
CA PRO A 130 14.01 -0.24 -15.01
C PRO A 130 12.51 0.02 -14.74
N ALA A 131 12.08 1.27 -14.88
CA ALA A 131 10.66 1.66 -14.75
C ALA A 131 9.95 1.62 -16.12
N THR A 132 9.71 0.41 -16.63
CA THR A 132 9.12 0.18 -17.97
C THR A 132 7.59 0.28 -18.00
N ASN A 133 6.93 0.22 -16.83
CA ASN A 133 5.48 0.38 -16.74
C ASN A 133 5.10 1.87 -16.78
N LEU A 134 4.58 2.32 -17.92
CA LEU A 134 4.10 3.69 -18.13
C LEU A 134 2.67 3.92 -17.63
N GLY A 135 1.94 2.86 -17.25
CA GLY A 135 0.60 2.98 -16.68
C GLY A 135 0.60 3.31 -15.18
N GLN A 136 1.77 3.35 -14.56
CA GLN A 136 1.98 3.70 -13.16
C GLN A 136 2.94 4.89 -13.10
N ASP A 137 2.45 6.01 -12.58
CA ASP A 137 3.24 7.23 -12.39
C ASP A 137 4.34 6.98 -11.34
N LEU A 138 5.46 7.71 -11.49
CA LEU A 138 6.54 7.69 -10.50
C LEU A 138 6.17 8.55 -9.30
N TYR A 139 6.48 8.08 -8.09
CA TYR A 139 6.37 8.90 -6.89
C TYR A 139 7.63 9.77 -6.74
N VAL A 140 7.50 11.05 -7.07
CA VAL A 140 8.61 12.02 -7.06
C VAL A 140 8.46 13.01 -5.89
N SER A 141 9.53 13.22 -5.14
CA SER A 141 9.56 14.19 -4.05
C SER A 141 9.69 15.64 -4.54
N ALA A 142 9.45 16.59 -3.62
CA ALA A 142 9.98 17.94 -3.78
C ALA A 142 11.52 17.93 -3.90
N PRO A 143 12.14 18.98 -4.47
CA PRO A 143 13.60 19.11 -4.51
C PRO A 143 14.22 19.03 -3.13
N LEU A 144 15.33 18.29 -3.03
CA LEU A 144 16.11 18.07 -1.82
C LEU A 144 17.19 19.14 -1.67
N GLY A 145 17.99 19.07 -0.59
CA GLY A 145 19.02 20.06 -0.28
C GLY A 145 20.06 20.25 -1.39
N THR A 146 20.38 19.20 -2.14
CA THR A 146 21.29 19.25 -3.30
C THR A 146 20.61 19.70 -4.61
N GLY A 147 19.28 19.84 -4.64
CA GLY A 147 18.50 20.08 -5.85
C GLY A 147 18.07 18.82 -6.60
N ARG A 148 18.58 17.64 -6.20
CA ARG A 148 18.08 16.32 -6.66
C ARG A 148 16.66 16.07 -6.15
N VAL A 149 16.00 15.05 -6.70
CA VAL A 149 14.71 14.53 -6.21
C VAL A 149 14.86 13.07 -5.82
N MET A 150 14.09 12.66 -4.81
CA MET A 150 13.83 11.25 -4.54
C MET A 150 12.75 10.79 -5.52
N VAL A 151 13.02 9.70 -6.21
CA VAL A 151 12.08 9.03 -7.10
C VAL A 151 11.87 7.61 -6.60
N LYS A 152 10.61 7.25 -6.38
CA LYS A 152 10.18 5.90 -6.01
C LYS A 152 9.29 5.32 -7.11
N ASP A 153 9.66 4.15 -7.61
CA ASP A 153 8.80 3.38 -8.52
C ASP A 153 7.84 2.52 -7.70
N GLU A 154 6.56 2.92 -7.67
CA GLU A 154 5.51 2.17 -6.96
C GLU A 154 5.20 0.82 -7.60
N ASN A 155 5.49 0.63 -8.90
CA ASN A 155 5.30 -0.66 -9.55
C ASN A 155 6.20 -1.76 -8.98
N LEU A 156 7.33 -1.37 -8.38
CA LEU A 156 8.28 -2.29 -7.76
C LEU A 156 8.20 -2.30 -6.23
N CYS A 157 7.51 -1.35 -5.60
CA CYS A 157 7.51 -1.27 -4.15
C CYS A 157 6.65 -2.37 -3.50
N LEU A 158 7.25 -3.10 -2.55
CA LEU A 158 6.54 -4.12 -1.75
C LEU A 158 5.86 -3.57 -0.47
N HIS A 159 5.94 -2.25 -0.22
CA HIS A 159 5.47 -1.62 1.03
C HIS A 159 6.06 -2.24 2.32
N CYS A 160 7.26 -2.84 2.23
CA CYS A 160 7.93 -3.51 3.34
C CYS A 160 8.42 -2.59 4.48
N GLY A 161 8.44 -1.27 4.30
CA GLY A 161 8.85 -0.33 5.35
C GLY A 161 10.33 -0.32 5.74
N VAL A 162 11.19 -1.14 5.10
CA VAL A 162 12.64 -1.16 5.33
C VAL A 162 13.27 0.22 5.10
N CYS A 163 12.74 1.01 4.14
CA CYS A 163 13.18 2.39 3.91
C CYS A 163 12.98 3.30 5.13
N SER A 164 11.87 3.11 5.87
CA SER A 164 11.55 3.87 7.08
C SER A 164 12.39 3.42 8.27
N GLU A 165 12.62 2.11 8.43
CA GLU A 165 13.51 1.57 9.47
C GLU A 165 14.96 2.07 9.36
N ARG A 166 15.44 2.19 8.13
CA ARG A 166 16.83 2.53 7.83
C ARG A 166 17.06 4.03 7.75
N CYS A 167 16.00 4.83 7.66
CA CYS A 167 16.13 6.27 7.57
C CYS A 167 16.54 6.88 8.93
N PRO A 168 17.73 7.49 9.06
CA PRO A 168 18.20 8.02 10.35
C PRO A 168 17.43 9.27 10.81
N THR A 169 16.76 9.97 9.89
CA THR A 169 16.04 11.21 10.17
C THR A 169 14.52 11.03 10.18
N SER A 170 14.01 9.82 9.96
CA SER A 170 12.58 9.54 9.80
C SER A 170 11.90 10.24 8.61
N ALA A 171 12.66 10.65 7.60
CA ALA A 171 12.12 11.20 6.35
C ALA A 171 11.20 10.22 5.58
N TRP A 172 11.25 8.94 5.90
CA TRP A 172 10.26 7.95 5.48
C TRP A 172 9.38 7.58 6.66
N GLU A 173 8.07 7.62 6.45
CA GLU A 173 7.07 7.22 7.44
C GLU A 173 6.10 6.20 6.85
N MET A 174 5.75 5.18 7.64
CA MET A 174 4.70 4.24 7.29
C MET A 174 3.41 4.68 7.99
N GLN A 175 2.41 5.09 7.21
CA GLN A 175 1.16 5.65 7.72
C GLN A 175 -0.03 4.75 7.35
N LYS A 176 -0.79 4.31 8.35
CA LYS A 176 -2.00 3.51 8.14
C LYS A 176 -3.13 4.39 7.63
N PHE A 177 -3.75 3.92 6.55
CA PHE A 177 -4.93 4.51 5.97
C PHE A 177 -6.19 4.01 6.68
N LEU A 178 -6.99 4.96 7.14
CA LEU A 178 -8.32 4.72 7.69
C LEU A 178 -9.35 5.23 6.69
N TYR A 179 -10.30 4.37 6.34
CA TYR A 179 -11.41 4.69 5.47
C TYR A 179 -12.73 4.52 6.22
N HIS A 180 -13.48 5.62 6.31
CA HIS A 180 -14.85 5.61 6.79
C HIS A 180 -15.76 6.09 5.67
N SER A 181 -16.57 5.18 5.13
CA SER A 181 -17.58 5.54 4.13
C SER A 181 -18.57 6.55 4.71
N ALA A 182 -19.09 7.42 3.85
CA ALA A 182 -20.11 8.39 4.24
C ALA A 182 -21.34 7.67 4.83
N GLN A 183 -21.76 8.09 6.02
CA GLN A 183 -22.92 7.52 6.70
C GLN A 183 -24.12 8.47 6.63
N ALA A 184 -25.28 7.93 6.26
CA ALA A 184 -26.55 8.66 6.38
C ALA A 184 -26.79 9.09 7.83
N GLY A 185 -27.12 10.37 8.04
CA GLY A 185 -27.31 10.96 9.37
C GLY A 185 -26.05 11.56 10.00
N GLN A 186 -24.88 11.44 9.37
CA GLN A 186 -23.70 12.24 9.72
C GLN A 186 -23.73 13.58 8.98
N VAL A 187 -24.70 14.44 9.29
CA VAL A 187 -24.69 15.89 9.00
C VAL A 187 -25.46 16.60 10.11
#